data_AF-A0A7W7TXC3-F1
#
_entry.id   AF-A0A7W7TXC3-F1
#
_cell.length_a   1.000
_cell.length_b   1.000
_cell.length_c   1.000
_cell.angle_alpha   90.00
_cell.angle_beta   90.00
_cell.angle_gamma   90.00
#
_symmetry.space_group_name_H-M   'P 1'
#
loop_
_entity.id
_entity.type
_entity.pdbx_description
1 polymer ?
#
loop_
_entity_poly.entity_id
_entity_poly.type
_entity_poly.pdbx_seq_one_letter_code
_entity_poly.pdbx_strand_id
1 'polypeptide(L)' 'MAAVTRTDAGGPAYARICRALEGLLAACRTGRRSRQDVSVHEVLLPMSYAWAQGGQCASPGRRDALDILMDGLRAGA' A
#
# COMPACT_ATOMS: atom_id res chain seq x y z
N MET A 1 -7.80 22.75 8.59
CA MET A 1 -7.66 21.48 7.87
C MET A 1 -6.25 21.42 7.32
N ALA A 2 -5.30 20.89 8.08
CA ALA A 2 -3.91 20.80 7.65
C ALA A 2 -3.80 19.64 6.66
N ALA A 3 -3.54 19.96 5.40
CA ALA A 3 -3.12 18.99 4.41
C ALA A 3 -1.90 18.26 4.95
N VAL A 4 -1.89 16.92 4.85
CA VAL A 4 -0.68 16.12 5.07
C VAL A 4 0.31 16.52 3.99
N THR A 5 1.15 17.52 4.30
CA THR A 5 2.23 17.99 3.45
C THR A 5 3.44 17.10 3.68
N ARG A 6 3.65 16.11 2.82
CA ARG A 6 4.93 15.77 2.17
C ARG A 6 6.25 15.78 3.00
N THR A 7 6.25 15.64 4.32
CA THR A 7 7.48 15.74 5.15
C THR A 7 7.87 14.47 5.93
N ASP A 8 7.11 13.39 5.83
CA ASP A 8 7.48 12.11 6.46
C ASP A 8 7.92 11.03 5.47
N ALA A 9 7.88 11.31 4.16
CA ALA A 9 8.55 10.51 3.12
C ALA A 9 10.08 10.54 3.34
N GLY A 10 10.58 9.68 4.22
CA GLY A 10 11.98 9.65 4.68
C GLY A 10 12.16 9.63 6.21
N GLY A 11 11.08 9.80 6.98
CA GLY A 11 11.12 9.70 8.44
C GLY A 11 11.28 8.26 8.95
N PRO A 12 11.66 8.06 10.23
CA PRO A 12 11.83 6.73 10.82
C PRO A 12 10.54 5.88 10.79
N ALA A 13 9.36 6.52 10.80
CA ALA A 13 8.09 5.84 10.62
C ALA A 13 7.92 5.28 9.19
N TYR A 14 8.23 6.08 8.17
CA TYR A 14 8.18 5.66 6.76
C TYR A 14 9.14 4.50 6.48
N ALA A 15 10.38 4.57 6.97
CA ALA A 15 11.35 3.48 6.84
C ALA A 15 10.86 2.16 7.49
N ARG A 16 10.22 2.24 8.66
CA ARG A 16 9.62 1.07 9.32
C ARG A 16 8.45 0.49 8.51
N ILE A 17 7.60 1.34 7.95
CA ILE A 17 6.48 0.92 7.10
C ILE A 17 7.00 0.22 5.84
N CYS A 18 8.00 0.81 5.16
CA CYS A 18 8.62 0.20 3.98
C CYS A 18 9.18 -1.18 4.30
N ARG A 19 9.96 -1.32 5.37
CA ARG A 19 10.55 -2.61 5.78
C ARG A 19 9.48 -3.67 6.11
N ALA A 20 8.39 -3.27 6.77
CA ALA A 20 7.28 -4.18 7.04
C ALA A 20 6.60 -4.65 5.75
N LEU A 21 6.37 -3.74 4.80
CA LEU A 21 5.79 -4.06 3.49
C LEU A 21 6.72 -4.96 2.65
N GLU A 22 8.04 -4.73 2.67
CA GLU A 22 9.02 -5.61 2.00
C GLU A 22 8.93 -7.04 2.53
N GLY A 23 8.84 -7.21 3.86
CA GLY A 23 8.69 -8.52 4.47
C GLY A 23 7.39 -9.23 4.07
N LEU A 24 6.29 -8.49 4.02
CA LEU A 24 4.99 -9.02 3.57
C LEU A 24 5.03 -9.41 2.09
N LEU A 25 5.57 -8.56 1.22
CA LEU A 25 5.70 -8.85 -0.21
C LEU A 25 6.63 -10.06 -0.44
N ALA A 26 7.73 -10.17 0.32
CA ALA A 26 8.60 -11.35 0.26
C ALA A 26 7.83 -12.64 0.62
N ALA A 27 7.04 -12.64 1.68
CA ALA A 27 6.21 -13.79 2.07
C ALA A 27 5.10 -14.10 1.04
N CYS A 28 4.49 -13.07 0.43
CA CYS A 28 3.52 -13.27 -0.64
C CYS A 28 4.15 -13.89 -1.89
N ARG A 29 5.39 -13.51 -2.22
CA ARG A 29 6.14 -14.08 -3.35
C ARG A 29 6.52 -15.53 -3.13
N THR A 30 6.98 -15.92 -1.94
CA THR A 30 7.28 -17.34 -1.65
C THR A 30 6.02 -18.22 -1.76
N GLY A 31 4.85 -17.67 -1.45
CA GLY A 31 3.56 -18.34 -1.63
C GLY A 31 2.94 -18.22 -3.03
N ARG A 32 3.59 -17.54 -3.99
CA ARG A 32 3.02 -17.16 -5.31
C ARG A 32 1.63 -16.52 -5.21
N ARG A 33 1.42 -15.69 -4.19
CA ARG A 33 0.15 -14.97 -3.94
C ARG A 33 0.16 -13.54 -4.46
N SER A 34 1.29 -13.10 -5.02
CA SER A 34 1.46 -11.80 -5.66
C SER A 34 2.47 -11.91 -6.81
N ARG A 35 2.37 -10.96 -7.75
CA ARG A 35 3.35 -10.73 -8.82
C ARG A 35 4.75 -10.52 -8.21
N GLN A 36 5.81 -11.02 -8.86
CA GLN A 36 7.15 -11.12 -8.24
C GLN A 36 7.96 -9.81 -8.22
N ASP A 37 7.64 -8.91 -9.13
CA ASP A 37 8.27 -7.61 -9.36
C ASP A 37 7.55 -6.45 -8.63
N VAL A 38 6.55 -6.74 -7.78
CA VAL A 38 5.87 -5.71 -6.99
C VAL A 38 6.86 -4.97 -6.10
N SER A 39 6.88 -3.65 -6.23
CA SER A 39 7.65 -2.78 -5.34
C SER A 39 6.81 -2.22 -4.19
N VAL A 40 7.47 -1.85 -3.10
CA VAL A 40 6.82 -1.21 -1.94
C VAL A 40 6.12 0.10 -2.34
N HIS A 41 6.70 0.85 -3.26
CA HIS A 41 6.14 2.12 -3.74
C HIS A 41 4.85 1.93 -4.53
N GLU A 42 4.73 0.84 -5.30
CA GLU A 42 3.49 0.46 -5.98
C GLU A 42 2.34 0.18 -5.01
N VAL A 43 2.63 -0.25 -3.78
CA VAL A 43 1.64 -0.48 -2.72
C VAL A 43 1.34 0.79 -1.92
N LEU A 44 2.37 1.57 -1.58
CA LEU A 44 2.24 2.77 -0.75
C LEU A 44 1.46 3.89 -1.44
N LEU A 45 1.65 4.08 -2.75
CA LEU A 45 1.08 5.21 -3.48
C LEU A 45 -0.46 5.11 -3.57
N PRO A 46 -1.05 3.95 -3.93
CA PRO A 46 -2.50 3.75 -3.89
C PRO A 46 -3.07 3.77 -2.48
N MET A 47 -2.35 3.21 -1.48
CA MET A 47 -2.76 3.28 -0.07
C MET A 47 -2.84 4.72 0.44
N SER A 48 -1.86 5.55 0.07
CA SER A 48 -1.84 6.98 0.43
C SER A 48 -2.98 7.74 -0.25
N TYR A 49 -3.26 7.42 -1.52
CA TYR A 49 -4.41 7.96 -2.25
C TYR A 49 -5.74 7.55 -1.60
N ALA A 50 -5.93 6.26 -1.30
CA ALA A 50 -7.14 5.75 -0.64
C ALA A 50 -7.36 6.39 0.74
N TRP A 51 -6.27 6.59 1.49
CA TRP A 51 -6.32 7.28 2.77
C TRP A 51 -6.69 8.77 2.63
N ALA A 52 -6.12 9.45 1.64
CA ALA A 52 -6.41 10.87 1.37
C ALA A 52 -7.87 11.09 0.91
N GLN A 53 -8.43 10.16 0.14
CA GLN A 53 -9.79 10.27 -0.42
C GLN A 53 -10.90 9.88 0.55
N GLY A 54 -10.58 9.22 1.66
CA GLY A 54 -11.59 8.68 2.55
C GLY A 54 -11.10 8.55 3.98
N GLY A 55 -10.66 9.66 4.60
CA GLY A 55 -10.03 9.76 5.92
C GLY A 55 -10.78 9.15 7.14
N GLN A 56 -11.76 8.28 6.93
CA GLN A 56 -12.34 7.40 7.94
C GLN A 56 -12.29 5.97 7.41
N CYS A 57 -11.74 5.06 8.22
CA CYS A 57 -11.49 3.64 7.91
C CYS A 57 -12.67 2.83 7.34
N ALA A 58 -13.88 3.38 7.21
CA ALA A 58 -15.12 2.67 6.93
C ALA A 58 -15.89 3.15 5.67
N SER A 59 -15.33 4.03 4.83
CA SER A 59 -16.05 4.43 3.60
C SER A 59 -16.08 3.26 2.57
N PRO A 60 -17.20 3.03 1.88
CA PRO A 60 -17.32 1.97 0.86
C PRO A 60 -16.21 2.03 -0.21
N GLY A 61 -15.87 3.24 -0.67
CA GLY A 61 -14.82 3.44 -1.68
C GLY A 61 -13.40 3.05 -1.24
N ARG A 62 -13.13 2.90 0.06
CA ARG A 62 -11.84 2.35 0.54
C ARG A 62 -11.75 0.85 0.31
N ARG A 63 -12.84 0.12 0.50
CA ARG A 63 -12.87 -1.34 0.28
C ARG A 63 -12.65 -1.64 -1.19
N ASP A 64 -13.32 -0.89 -2.07
CA ASP A 64 -13.14 -0.98 -3.51
C ASP A 64 -11.68 -0.67 -3.92
N ALA A 65 -11.06 0.37 -3.36
CA ALA A 65 -9.68 0.71 -3.65
C ALA A 65 -8.67 -0.36 -3.18
N LEU A 66 -8.91 -0.96 -2.02
CA LEU A 66 -8.10 -2.08 -1.50
C LEU A 66 -8.28 -3.34 -2.33
N ASP A 67 -9.51 -3.66 -2.74
CA ASP A 67 -9.80 -4.81 -3.57
C ASP A 67 -9.16 -4.66 -4.96
N ILE A 68 -9.26 -3.48 -5.59
CA ILE A 68 -8.57 -3.14 -6.86
C ILE A 68 -7.04 -3.28 -6.71
N LEU A 69 -6.48 -2.79 -5.60
CA LEU A 69 -5.05 -2.92 -5.32
C LEU A 69 -4.65 -4.40 -5.20
N MET A 70 -5.41 -5.18 -4.44
CA MET A 70 -5.13 -6.61 -4.24
C MET A 70 -5.26 -7.40 -5.55
N ASP A 71 -6.22 -7.06 -6.40
CA ASP A 71 -6.38 -7.67 -7.72
C ASP A 71 -5.20 -7.32 -8.65
N GLY A 72 -4.79 -6.05 -8.67
CA GLY A 72 -3.60 -5.62 -9.42
C GLY A 72 -2.31 -6.30 -8.94
N LEU A 73 -2.17 -6.50 -7.63
CA LEU A 73 -1.03 -7.21 -7.03
C LEU A 73 -1.01 -8.71 -7.35
N ARG A 74 -2.17 -9.30 -7.61
CA ARG A 74 -2.32 -10.72 -7.98
C ARG A 74 -2.23 -10.95 -9.48
N ALA A 75 -2.46 -9.94 -10.30
CA ALA A 75 -2.36 -10.06 -11.75
C ALA A 75 -0.94 -10.49 -12.16
N GLY A 76 -0.78 -11.77 -12.50
CA GLY A 76 0.51 -12.39 -12.86
C GLY A 76 1.23 -13.17 -11.75
N ALA A 77 0.57 -13.48 -10.63
CA ALA A 77 1.06 -14.38 -9.57
C ALA A 77 0.97 -15.88 -9.95
#